data_AF-A0A658NQZ7-F1
#
_entry.id   AF-A0A658NQZ7-F1
#
_cell.length_a   1.000
_cell.length_b   1.000
_cell.length_c   1.000
_cell.angle_alpha   90.00
_cell.angle_beta   90.00
_cell.angle_gamma   90.00
#
_symmetry.space_group_name_H-M   'P 1'
#
loop_
_entity.id
_entity.type
_entity.pdbx_description
1 polymer ?
#
loop_
_entity_poly.entity_id
_entity_poly.type
_entity_poly.pdbx_seq_one_letter_code
_entity_poly.pdbx_strand_id
1 'polypeptide(L)'
;VEQYVGDWAIENGLSLPMPEAETGKKIAVIGGGPAGLAAAAFLRRKGHGVTIFEAHDRLGGMMRFGIPGYRTPRDKLDAEIGRILATGVE
;
A
#
# COMPACT_ATOMS: atom_id res chain seq x y z
N VAL A 1 -10.59 18.21 0.98
CA VAL A 1 -10.91 17.70 -0.38
C VAL A 1 -10.27 16.34 -0.60
N GLU A 2 -8.95 16.22 -0.55
CA GLU A 2 -8.23 14.95 -0.78
C GLU A 2 -8.72 13.79 0.10
N GLN A 3 -8.82 14.01 1.42
CA GLN A 3 -9.36 13.00 2.34
C GLN A 3 -10.75 12.51 1.94
N TYR A 4 -11.68 13.42 1.61
CA TYR A 4 -13.04 13.06 1.21
C TYR A 4 -13.07 12.19 -0.05
N VAL A 5 -12.24 12.53 -1.05
CA VAL A 5 -12.13 11.75 -2.30
C VAL A 5 -11.56 10.35 -2.02
N GLY A 6 -10.54 10.26 -1.15
CA GLY A 6 -9.99 8.97 -0.72
C GLY A 6 -11.00 8.11 0.04
N ASP A 7 -11.73 8.71 0.97
CA ASP A 7 -12.79 8.04 1.73
C ASP A 7 -13.89 7.51 0.81
N TRP A 8 -14.37 8.33 -0.12
CA TRP A 8 -15.37 7.93 -1.11
C TRP A 8 -14.86 6.79 -2.00
N ALA A 9 -13.58 6.82 -2.41
CA ALA A 9 -12.99 5.75 -3.22
C ALA A 9 -12.95 4.41 -2.48
N ILE A 10 -12.64 4.42 -1.18
CA ILE A 10 -12.66 3.23 -0.32
C ILE A 10 -14.09 2.71 -0.17
N GLU A 11 -15.05 3.59 0.11
CA GLU A 11 -16.48 3.24 0.28
C GLU A 11 -17.10 2.64 -0.98
N ASN A 12 -16.62 3.05 -2.17
CA ASN A 12 -17.09 2.55 -3.46
C ASN A 12 -16.21 1.42 -4.04
N GLY A 13 -15.25 0.91 -3.26
CA GLY A 13 -14.45 -0.26 -3.64
C GLY A 13 -13.52 -0.03 -4.85
N LEU A 14 -13.05 1.20 -5.08
CA LEU A 14 -12.16 1.48 -6.20
C LEU A 14 -10.80 0.79 -6.02
N SER A 15 -10.42 -0.06 -6.97
CA SER A 15 -9.14 -0.75 -6.98
C SER A 15 -8.04 0.07 -7.66
N LEU A 16 -6.78 -0.26 -7.36
CA LEU A 16 -5.64 0.20 -8.13
C LEU A 16 -5.49 -0.65 -9.41
N PRO A 17 -4.95 -0.10 -10.50
CA PRO A 17 -4.76 -0.85 -11.73
C PRO A 17 -3.71 -1.95 -11.56
N MET A 18 -4.03 -3.14 -12.07
CA MET A 18 -3.06 -4.22 -12.26
C MET A 18 -2.06 -3.84 -13.36
N PRO A 19 -0.82 -4.35 -13.34
CA PRO A 19 0.09 -4.16 -14.47
C PRO A 19 -0.39 -4.93 -15.70
N GLU A 20 -0.14 -4.35 -16.86
CA GLU A 20 -0.54 -4.91 -18.16
C GLU A 20 0.29 -6.15 -18.55
N ALA A 21 1.54 -6.21 -18.10
CA ALA A 21 2.44 -7.34 -18.37
C ALA A 21 3.43 -7.55 -17.22
N GLU A 22 3.82 -8.80 -17.01
CA GLU A 22 4.87 -9.16 -16.06
C GLU A 22 6.26 -9.06 -16.71
N THR A 23 7.18 -8.41 -16.03
CA THR A 23 8.56 -8.22 -16.48
C THR A 23 9.47 -9.39 -16.11
N GLY A 24 9.03 -10.29 -15.23
CA GLY A 24 9.83 -11.38 -14.66
C GLY A 24 10.88 -10.96 -13.62
N LYS A 25 11.06 -9.65 -13.37
CA LYS A 25 11.97 -9.13 -12.34
C LYS A 25 11.35 -9.25 -10.95
N LYS A 26 12.16 -9.66 -9.97
CA LYS A 26 11.77 -9.76 -8.56
C LYS A 26 12.48 -8.70 -7.73
N ILE A 27 11.74 -7.99 -6.88
CA ILE A 27 12.25 -6.88 -6.08
C ILE A 27 11.85 -7.08 -4.61
N ALA A 28 12.82 -6.98 -3.72
CA ALA A 28 12.60 -6.93 -2.28
C ALA A 28 12.57 -5.47 -1.81
N VAL A 29 11.54 -5.10 -1.05
CA VAL A 29 11.42 -3.81 -0.39
C VAL A 29 11.54 -4.02 1.12
N ILE A 30 12.48 -3.35 1.77
CA ILE A 30 12.68 -3.46 3.22
C ILE A 30 11.96 -2.32 3.92
N GLY A 31 10.99 -2.65 4.76
CA GLY A 31 10.12 -1.74 5.50
C GLY A 31 8.77 -1.51 4.80
N GLY A 32 7.69 -1.75 5.53
CA GLY A 32 6.29 -1.56 5.14
C GLY A 32 5.73 -0.19 5.50
N GLY A 33 6.58 0.82 5.66
CA GLY A 33 6.16 2.22 5.88
C GLY A 33 5.69 2.92 4.61
N PRO A 34 5.38 4.23 4.68
CA PRO A 34 4.90 5.01 3.54
C PRO A 34 5.80 4.92 2.30
N ALA A 35 7.11 5.01 2.50
CA ALA A 35 8.09 4.95 1.43
C ALA A 35 8.13 3.56 0.76
N GLY A 36 8.11 2.48 1.55
CA GLY A 36 8.13 1.12 1.04
C GLY A 36 6.85 0.76 0.29
N LEU A 37 5.69 1.13 0.84
CA LEU A 37 4.39 0.96 0.20
C LEU A 37 4.29 1.72 -1.12
N ALA A 38 4.74 2.98 -1.16
CA ALA A 38 4.77 3.77 -2.38
C ALA A 38 5.70 3.15 -3.43
N ALA A 39 6.91 2.76 -3.04
CA ALA A 39 7.85 2.07 -3.93
C ALA A 39 7.25 0.78 -4.49
N ALA A 40 6.63 -0.04 -3.64
CA ALA A 40 5.99 -1.28 -4.05
C ALA A 40 4.85 -1.05 -5.05
N ALA A 41 3.97 -0.08 -4.78
CA ALA A 41 2.88 0.26 -5.70
C ALA A 41 3.38 0.69 -7.08
N PHE A 42 4.39 1.57 -7.14
CA PHE A 42 4.95 2.03 -8.41
C PHE A 42 5.71 0.93 -9.18
N LEU A 43 6.46 0.09 -8.48
CA LEU A 43 7.18 -1.03 -9.10
C LEU A 43 6.22 -2.11 -9.58
N ARG A 44 5.17 -2.39 -8.81
CA ARG A 44 4.13 -3.35 -9.19
C ARG A 44 3.38 -2.87 -10.42
N ARG A 45 3.03 -1.58 -10.49
CA ARG A 45 2.42 -0.97 -11.69
C ARG A 45 3.29 -1.11 -12.95
N LYS A 46 4.61 -1.18 -12.80
CA LYS A 46 5.57 -1.44 -13.90
C LYS A 46 5.71 -2.93 -14.26
N GLY A 47 4.95 -3.82 -13.62
CA GLY A 47 4.98 -5.26 -13.88
C GLY A 47 6.12 -6.00 -13.19
N HIS A 48 6.67 -5.46 -12.10
CA HIS A 48 7.65 -6.19 -11.29
C HIS A 48 6.94 -7.04 -10.24
N GLY A 49 7.49 -8.21 -9.92
CA GLY A 49 7.11 -8.97 -8.73
C GLY A 49 7.76 -8.32 -7.51
N VAL A 50 6.96 -7.87 -6.55
CA VAL A 50 7.44 -7.10 -5.39
C VAL A 50 7.03 -7.79 -4.11
N THR A 51 7.99 -7.96 -3.20
CA THR A 51 7.77 -8.48 -1.84
C THR A 51 8.28 -7.46 -0.82
N ILE A 52 7.44 -7.12 0.16
CA ILE A 52 7.74 -6.22 1.28
C ILE A 52 8.13 -7.05 2.50
N PHE A 53 9.31 -6.78 3.06
CA PHE A 53 9.76 -7.33 4.32
C PHE A 53 9.58 -6.29 5.43
N GLU A 54 8.69 -6.57 6.37
CA GLU A 54 8.41 -5.70 7.53
C GLU A 54 8.84 -6.39 8.83
N ALA A 55 9.45 -5.63 9.73
CA ALA A 55 9.92 -6.13 11.03
C ALA A 55 8.79 -6.16 12.08
N HIS A 56 7.77 -5.32 11.90
CA HIS A 56 6.58 -5.27 12.74
C HIS A 56 5.49 -6.23 12.29
N ASP A 57 4.49 -6.42 13.15
CA ASP A 57 3.34 -7.31 12.92
C ASP A 57 2.39 -6.82 11.81
N ARG A 58 2.43 -5.52 11.50
CA ARG A 58 1.56 -4.87 10.50
C ARG A 58 2.29 -3.81 9.69
N LEU A 59 1.90 -3.68 8.43
CA LEU A 59 2.36 -2.63 7.53
C LEU A 59 1.82 -1.25 7.96
N GLY A 60 2.52 -0.18 7.57
CA GLY A 60 2.11 1.21 7.79
C GLY A 60 3.18 2.08 8.45
N GLY A 61 4.23 1.46 9.02
CA GLY A 61 5.36 2.18 9.62
C GLY A 61 4.92 3.30 10.57
N MET A 62 5.55 4.47 10.49
CA MET A 62 5.22 5.62 11.36
C MET A 62 3.76 6.09 11.27
N MET A 63 3.06 5.88 10.14
CA MET A 63 1.63 6.19 10.08
C MET A 63 0.81 5.31 11.02
N ARG A 64 1.23 4.06 11.24
CA ARG A 64 0.60 3.15 12.21
C ARG A 64 1.14 3.29 13.62
N PHE A 65 2.46 3.35 13.78
CA PHE A 65 3.09 3.18 15.09
C PHE A 65 3.46 4.51 15.76
N GLY A 66 3.62 5.59 15.00
CA GLY A 66 4.01 6.90 15.53
C GLY A 66 2.87 7.92 15.62
N ILE A 67 1.96 7.94 14.65
CA ILE A 67 0.88 8.93 14.59
C ILE A 67 -0.36 8.40 15.32
N PRO A 68 -1.02 9.18 16.21
CA PRO A 68 -2.24 8.75 16.88
C PRO A 68 -3.36 8.35 15.90
N GLY A 69 -4.14 7.33 16.28
CA GLY A 69 -5.19 6.75 15.44
C GLY A 69 -6.30 7.74 15.05
N TYR A 70 -6.62 8.74 15.88
CA TYR A 70 -7.61 9.76 15.52
C TYR A 70 -7.12 10.73 14.42
N ARG A 71 -5.80 10.83 14.19
CA ARG A 71 -5.23 11.57 13.04
C ARG A 71 -5.00 10.67 11.83
N THR A 72 -4.80 9.38 12.06
CA THR A 72 -4.58 8.35 11.03
C THR A 72 -5.44 7.13 11.33
N PRO A 73 -6.76 7.19 11.00
CA PRO A 73 -7.69 6.11 11.30
C PRO A 73 -7.18 4.77 10.75
N ARG A 74 -7.18 3.74 11.61
CA ARG A 74 -6.53 2.46 11.29
C ARG A 74 -7.27 1.68 10.24
N ASP A 75 -8.60 1.79 10.23
CA ASP A 75 -9.48 1.28 9.19
C ASP A 75 -9.15 1.88 7.81
N LYS A 76 -8.96 3.20 7.73
CA LYS A 76 -8.62 3.88 6.48
C LYS A 76 -7.20 3.53 6.01
N LEU A 77 -6.25 3.45 6.96
CA LEU A 77 -4.89 3.01 6.67
C LEU A 77 -4.86 1.55 6.17
N ASP A 78 -5.58 0.65 6.85
CA ASP A 78 -5.68 -0.76 6.48
C ASP A 78 -6.33 -0.91 5.09
N ALA A 79 -7.37 -0.13 4.78
CA ALA A 79 -8.01 -0.12 3.47
C ALA A 79 -7.05 0.31 2.35
N GLU A 80 -6.28 1.39 2.55
CA GLU A 80 -5.34 1.87 1.54
C GLU A 80 -4.17 0.90 1.32
N ILE A 81 -3.64 0.32 2.39
CA ILE A 81 -2.63 -0.76 2.29
C ILE A 81 -3.22 -1.95 1.54
N GLY A 82 -4.45 -2.36 1.85
CA GLY A 82 -5.14 -3.45 1.17
C GLY A 82 -5.29 -3.23 -0.33
N ARG A 83 -5.55 -1.99 -0.78
CA ARG A 83 -5.60 -1.64 -2.21
C ARG A 83 -4.25 -1.83 -2.90
N ILE A 84 -3.13 -1.57 -2.21
CA ILE A 84 -1.79 -1.85 -2.73
C ILE A 84 -1.55 -3.37 -2.79
N LEU A 85 -1.83 -4.10 -1.72
CA LEU A 85 -1.62 -5.56 -1.68
C LEU A 85 -2.47 -6.28 -2.74
N ALA A 86 -3.70 -5.82 -2.98
CA ALA A 86 -4.58 -6.34 -4.01
C ALA A 86 -4.01 -6.25 -5.43
N THR A 87 -2.97 -5.43 -5.65
CA THR A 87 -2.27 -5.39 -6.95
C THR A 87 -1.34 -6.60 -7.17
N GLY A 88 -1.15 -7.46 -6.17
CA GLY A 88 -0.23 -8.61 -6.19
C GLY A 88 1.13 -8.31 -5.57
N VAL A 89 1.21 -7.31 -4.68
CA VAL A 89 2.38 -7.11 -3.80
C VAL A 89 2.28 -8.10 -2.65
N GLU A 90 3.39 -8.77 -2.36
CA GLU A 90 3.53 -9.75 -1.26
C GLU A 90 4.14 -9.14 -0.01
#